data_AF-A0A7C2BSE4-F1
#
_entry.id   AF-A0A7C2BSE4-F1
#
_cell.length_a   1.000
_cell.length_b   1.000
_cell.length_c   1.000
_cell.angle_alpha   90.00
_cell.angle_beta   90.00
_cell.angle_gamma   90.00
#
_symmetry.space_group_name_H-M   'P 1'
#
loop_
_entity.id
_entity.type
_entity.pdbx_description
1 polymer ?
#
loop_
_entity_poly.entity_id
_entity_poly.type
_entity_poly.pdbx_seq_one_letter_code
_entity_poly.pdbx_strand_id
1 'polypeptide(L)'
;MAETDNEKSKEMCEPVKLEVSMQVGKMYSIAFNSVKLVVRYSATADRAHHFFSHLHYWNGFESYHTEGHCMVSGIEEIREATPAEKHTLFRHEVAKGDV
;
A
#
# COMPACT_ATOMS: atom_id res chain seq x y z
N MET A 1 29.47 12.24 42.03
CA MET A 1 28.14 11.70 41.68
C MET A 1 28.03 11.87 40.17
N ALA A 2 28.20 10.79 39.43
CA ALA A 2 28.33 10.81 37.98
C ALA A 2 26.93 10.65 37.36
N GLU A 3 26.48 11.68 36.64
CA GLU A 3 25.29 11.64 35.80
C GLU A 3 25.64 10.86 34.53
N THR A 4 24.87 9.83 34.22
CA THR A 4 25.06 8.99 33.04
C THR A 4 23.96 9.36 32.05
N ASP A 5 24.34 10.10 31.01
CA ASP A 5 23.48 10.44 29.89
C ASP A 5 23.10 9.19 29.12
N ASN A 6 21.83 8.80 29.29
CA ASN A 6 21.18 7.73 28.56
C ASN A 6 20.77 8.26 27.18
N GLU A 7 21.74 8.35 26.27
CA GLU A 7 21.51 8.76 24.89
C GLU A 7 20.85 7.61 24.13
N LYS A 8 19.53 7.57 24.28
CA LYS A 8 18.60 6.65 23.63
C LYS A 8 18.72 6.82 22.12
N SER A 9 19.34 5.86 21.46
CA SER A 9 19.49 5.74 20.02
C SER A 9 18.14 5.98 19.33
N LYS A 10 18.01 7.15 18.71
CA LYS A 10 16.96 7.43 17.73
C LYS A 10 17.36 6.68 16.47
N GLU A 11 16.93 5.43 16.34
CA GLU A 11 16.83 4.79 15.02
C GLU A 11 15.84 5.61 14.20
N MET A 12 16.40 6.58 13.46
CA MET A 12 15.69 7.28 12.40
C MET A 12 15.38 6.23 11.35
N CYS A 13 14.11 5.80 11.29
CA CYS A 13 13.58 5.16 10.09
C CYS A 13 13.83 6.11 8.93
N GLU A 14 14.85 5.81 8.12
CA GLU A 14 15.08 6.52 6.88
C GLU A 14 13.80 6.40 6.04
N PRO A 15 13.23 7.51 5.54
CA PRO A 15 12.10 7.42 4.63
C PRO A 15 12.59 6.71 3.38
N VAL A 16 12.09 5.49 3.15
CA VAL A 16 12.27 4.78 1.89
C VAL A 16 11.95 5.77 0.78
N LYS A 17 12.95 6.12 -0.04
CA LYS A 17 12.76 6.90 -1.26
C LYS A 17 11.96 6.05 -2.25
N LEU A 18 10.65 5.99 -2.03
CA LEU A 18 9.68 5.42 -2.96
C LEU A 18 9.39 6.47 -4.03
N GLU A 19 10.36 6.72 -4.92
CA GLU A 19 10.15 7.51 -6.15
C GLU A 19 9.41 6.68 -7.22
N VAL A 20 8.42 5.88 -6.83
CA VAL A 20 7.46 5.35 -7.80
C VAL A 20 6.40 6.42 -7.98
N SER A 21 6.55 7.24 -9.02
CA SER A 21 5.52 8.18 -9.45
C SER A 21 4.31 7.39 -9.96
N MET A 22 3.43 7.01 -9.04
CA MET A 22 2.23 6.25 -9.34
C MET A 22 1.28 7.11 -10.18
N GLN A 23 0.69 6.49 -11.21
CA GLN A 23 -0.21 7.16 -12.13
C GLN A 23 -1.66 6.83 -11.78
N VAL A 24 -2.50 7.86 -11.71
CA VAL A 24 -3.93 7.73 -11.40
C VAL A 24 -4.61 6.75 -12.35
N GLY A 25 -5.45 5.87 -11.81
CA GLY A 25 -6.18 4.83 -12.52
C GLY A 25 -5.36 3.58 -12.84
N LYS A 26 -4.04 3.59 -12.67
CA LYS A 26 -3.20 2.39 -12.82
C LYS A 26 -3.29 1.48 -11.61
N MET A 27 -3.03 0.20 -11.85
CA MET A 27 -3.09 -0.82 -10.81
C MET A 27 -1.68 -1.18 -10.30
N TYR A 28 -1.55 -1.28 -8.99
CA TYR A 28 -0.29 -1.55 -8.31
C TYR A 28 -0.44 -2.70 -7.32
N SER A 29 0.65 -3.44 -7.13
CA SER A 29 0.81 -4.36 -6.01
C SER A 29 1.66 -3.68 -4.95
N ILE A 30 1.15 -3.63 -3.73
CA ILE A 30 1.81 -3.00 -2.58
C ILE A 30 2.00 -4.08 -1.51
N ALA A 31 3.22 -4.25 -1.02
CA ALA A 31 3.53 -5.09 0.13
C ALA A 31 3.88 -4.21 1.33
N PHE A 32 3.26 -4.47 2.48
CA PHE A 32 3.53 -3.77 3.74
C PHE A 32 3.16 -4.65 4.94
N ASN A 33 4.02 -4.79 5.94
CA ASN A 33 3.72 -5.48 7.20
C ASN A 33 3.07 -6.87 7.03
N SER A 34 3.63 -7.74 6.18
CA SER A 34 3.08 -9.07 5.83
C SER A 34 1.70 -9.08 5.18
N VAL A 35 1.22 -7.92 4.75
CA VAL A 35 0.00 -7.73 3.97
C VAL A 35 0.39 -7.44 2.53
N LYS A 36 -0.42 -7.94 1.59
CA LYS A 36 -0.35 -7.55 0.19
C LYS A 36 -1.66 -6.90 -0.25
N LEU A 37 -1.56 -5.77 -0.93
CA LEU A 37 -2.68 -5.11 -1.59
C LEU A 37 -2.48 -5.14 -3.10
N VAL A 38 -3.56 -5.39 -3.84
CA VAL A 38 -3.65 -5.04 -5.26
C VAL A 38 -4.65 -3.91 -5.37
N VAL A 39 -4.21 -2.74 -5.81
CA VAL A 39 -4.98 -1.49 -5.71
C VAL A 39 -5.15 -0.85 -7.08
N ARG A 40 -6.23 -0.08 -7.26
CA ARG A 40 -6.34 0.92 -8.33
C ARG A 40 -6.07 2.30 -7.75
N TYR A 41 -4.96 2.92 -8.16
CA TYR A 41 -4.50 4.16 -7.55
C TYR A 41 -5.37 5.36 -7.91
N SER A 42 -5.68 6.19 -6.92
CA SER A 42 -6.44 7.43 -7.07
C SER A 42 -5.55 8.65 -6.92
N ALA A 43 -4.94 8.85 -5.75
CA ALA A 43 -4.14 10.03 -5.45
C ALA A 43 -3.27 9.81 -4.20
N THR A 44 -2.35 10.72 -3.93
CA THR A 44 -1.65 10.79 -2.64
C THR A 44 -2.07 12.07 -1.93
N ALA A 45 -2.51 11.95 -0.69
CA ALA A 45 -2.85 13.07 0.18
C ALA A 45 -2.39 12.73 1.60
N ASP A 46 -1.99 13.75 2.38
CA ASP A 46 -1.67 13.60 3.81
C ASP A 46 -0.72 12.44 4.18
N ARG A 47 0.29 12.18 3.32
CA ARG A 47 1.26 11.07 3.47
C ARG A 47 0.63 9.67 3.42
N ALA A 48 -0.53 9.54 2.76
CA ALA A 48 -1.17 8.28 2.46
C ALA A 48 -1.49 8.18 0.96
N HIS A 49 -1.36 6.98 0.41
CA HIS A 49 -1.84 6.65 -0.92
C HIS A 49 -3.31 6.25 -0.85
N HIS A 50 -4.16 6.87 -1.66
CA HIS A 50 -5.58 6.61 -1.77
C HIS A 50 -5.88 5.77 -3.02
N PHE A 51 -6.87 4.89 -2.90
CA PHE A 51 -7.26 3.94 -3.93
C PHE A 51 -8.76 3.97 -4.21
N PHE A 52 -9.14 3.82 -5.48
CA PHE A 52 -10.53 3.66 -5.90
C PHE A 52 -11.10 2.30 -5.51
N SER A 53 -10.23 1.30 -5.47
CA SER A 53 -10.59 -0.07 -5.13
C SER A 53 -9.32 -0.78 -4.68
N HIS A 54 -9.47 -1.76 -3.81
CA HIS A 54 -8.36 -2.62 -3.46
C HIS A 54 -8.79 -4.03 -3.11
N LEU A 55 -7.86 -4.94 -3.35
CA LEU A 55 -7.92 -6.32 -2.98
C LEU A 55 -6.87 -6.58 -1.91
N HIS A 56 -7.32 -6.92 -0.72
CA HIS A 56 -6.53 -7.13 0.47
C HIS A 56 -6.24 -8.61 0.67
N TYR A 57 -4.97 -8.97 0.72
CA TYR A 57 -4.48 -10.30 1.02
C TYR A 57 -3.81 -10.30 2.39
N TRP A 58 -4.41 -11.01 3.34
CA TRP A 58 -3.87 -11.18 4.68
C TRP A 58 -4.20 -12.55 5.23
N ASN A 59 -3.19 -13.26 5.76
CA ASN A 59 -3.33 -14.59 6.35
C ASN A 59 -4.06 -15.61 5.45
N GLY A 60 -3.84 -15.54 4.13
CA GLY A 60 -4.47 -16.42 3.15
C GLY A 60 -5.93 -16.07 2.80
N PHE A 61 -6.48 -15.02 3.39
CA PHE A 61 -7.79 -14.48 3.04
C PHE A 61 -7.66 -13.35 2.02
N GLU A 62 -8.65 -13.26 1.14
CA GLU A 62 -8.80 -12.21 0.13
C GLU A 62 -10.07 -11.41 0.46
N SER A 63 -9.96 -10.09 0.55
CA SER A 63 -11.08 -9.17 0.81
C SER A 63 -11.06 -8.00 -0.18
N TYR A 64 -12.18 -7.74 -0.82
CA TYR A 64 -12.33 -6.64 -1.77
C TYR A 64 -13.06 -5.46 -1.14
N HIS A 65 -12.56 -4.25 -1.41
CA HIS A 65 -13.12 -2.99 -0.93
C HIS A 65 -13.11 -1.94 -2.04
N THR A 66 -14.14 -1.09 -2.04
CA THR A 66 -14.38 -0.02 -3.04
C THR A 66 -13.75 1.32 -2.66
N GLU A 67 -12.98 1.36 -1.58
CA GLU A 67 -12.23 2.52 -1.13
C GLU A 67 -11.17 2.07 -0.13
N GLY A 68 -10.09 2.83 -0.02
CA GLY A 68 -9.05 2.56 0.97
C GLY A 68 -7.88 3.53 0.88
N HIS A 69 -7.05 3.50 1.91
CA HIS A 69 -5.78 4.21 1.92
C HIS A 69 -4.68 3.34 2.55
N CYS A 70 -3.44 3.54 2.11
CA CYS A 70 -2.25 2.93 2.70
C CYS A 70 -1.30 4.04 3.14
N MET A 71 -0.85 3.97 4.39
CA MET A 71 0.16 4.90 4.91
C MET A 71 1.47 4.70 4.14
N VAL A 72 2.16 5.79 3.82
CA VAL A 72 3.46 5.72 3.12
C VAL A 72 4.54 5.07 3.99
N SER A 73 4.34 5.01 5.31
CA SER A 73 5.22 4.31 6.25
C SER A 73 4.96 2.80 6.30
N GLY A 74 6.03 2.01 6.37
CA GLY A 74 5.94 0.55 6.51
C GLY A 74 5.70 -0.19 5.18
N ILE A 75 5.70 0.54 4.07
CA ILE A 75 5.70 -0.05 2.73
C ILE A 75 7.06 -0.66 2.46
N GLU A 76 7.05 -1.96 2.16
CA GLU A 76 8.24 -2.75 1.83
C GLU A 76 8.51 -2.71 0.31
N GLU A 77 7.44 -2.79 -0.50
CA GLU A 77 7.53 -2.80 -1.96
C GLU A 77 6.29 -2.14 -2.59
N ILE A 78 6.50 -1.35 -3.63
CA ILE A 78 5.46 -0.97 -4.59
C ILE A 78 5.94 -1.28 -6.00
N ARG A 79 5.10 -1.98 -6.76
CA ARG A 79 5.32 -2.24 -8.19
C ARG A 79 4.03 -2.22 -8.97
N GLU A 80 4.12 -2.14 -10.28
CA GLU A 80 2.94 -2.32 -11.13
C GLU A 80 2.35 -3.73 -10.92
N ALA A 81 1.02 -3.82 -10.89
CA ALA A 81 0.34 -5.09 -10.79
C ALA A 81 0.62 -5.94 -12.05
N THR A 82 0.91 -7.21 -11.84
CA THR A 82 1.02 -8.21 -12.91
C THR A 82 -0.34 -8.39 -13.61
N PRO A 83 -0.38 -8.95 -14.83
CA PRO A 83 -1.64 -9.22 -15.52
C PRO A 83 -2.61 -10.07 -14.70
N ALA A 84 -2.12 -11.06 -13.95
CA ALA A 84 -2.96 -11.89 -13.10
C ALA A 84 -3.59 -11.08 -11.95
N GLU A 85 -2.80 -10.27 -11.24
CA GLU A 85 -3.28 -9.39 -10.18
C GLU A 85 -4.33 -8.39 -10.69
N LYS A 86 -4.07 -7.79 -11.86
CA LYS A 86 -5.01 -6.87 -12.53
C LYS A 86 -6.33 -7.55 -12.84
N HIS A 87 -6.30 -8.75 -13.40
CA HIS A 87 -7.51 -9.52 -13.71
C HIS A 87 -8.28 -9.89 -12.44
N THR A 88 -7.60 -10.25 -11.36
CA THR A 88 -8.28 -10.58 -10.10
C THR A 88 -9.00 -9.36 -9.53
N LEU A 89 -8.32 -8.21 -9.44
CA LEU A 89 -8.95 -6.97 -8.98
C LEU A 89 -10.15 -6.61 -9.88
N PHE A 90 -9.96 -6.59 -11.20
CA PHE A 90 -11.01 -6.25 -12.15
C PHE A 90 -12.23 -7.17 -12.05
N ARG A 91 -12.03 -8.47 -11.83
CA ARG A 91 -13.13 -9.43 -11.61
C ARG A 91 -14.01 -9.03 -10.43
N HIS A 92 -13.40 -8.59 -9.33
CA HIS A 92 -14.15 -8.15 -8.15
C HIS A 92 -14.88 -6.84 -8.41
N GLU A 93 -14.23 -5.88 -9.05
CA GLU A 93 -14.84 -4.60 -9.41
C GLU A 93 -16.10 -4.83 -10.29
N VAL A 94 -16.01 -5.70 -11.31
CA VAL A 94 -17.16 -6.06 -12.16
C VAL A 94 -18.26 -6.77 -11.37
N ALA A 95 -17.90 -7.69 -10.48
CA ALA A 95 -18.88 -8.42 -9.68
C ALA A 95 -19.66 -7.50 -8.71
N LYS A 96 -19.07 -6.37 -8.33
CA LYS A 96 -19.67 -5.36 -7.44
C LYS A 96 -20.35 -4.21 -8.17
N GLY A 97 -20.12 -4.06 -9.48
CA GLY A 97 -20.69 -2.99 -10.29
C GLY A 97 -19.93 -1.67 -10.17
N ASP A 98 -18.63 -1.74 -9.84
CA ASP A 98 -17.76 -0.57 -9.65
C ASP A 98 -17.03 -0.12 -10.93
N VAL A 99 -17.16 -0.87 -12.03
CA VAL A 99 -16.62 -0.55 -13.37
C VAL A 99 -17.66 -0.78 -14.47
#